data_AF-A0AAW1NT22-F1
#
_entry.id   AF-A0AAW1NT22-F1
#
_cell.length_a   1.000
_cell.length_b   1.000
_cell.length_c   1.000
_cell.angle_alpha   90.00
_cell.angle_beta   90.00
_cell.angle_gamma   90.00
#
_symmetry.space_group_name_H-M   'P 1'
#
loop_
_entity.id
_entity.type
_entity.pdbx_description
1 polymer ?
#
loop_
_entity_poly.entity_id
_entity_poly.type
_entity_poly.pdbx_seq_one_letter_code
_entity_poly.pdbx_strand_id
1 'polypeptide(L)'
;MSSTTFGKYQNLPAWLPREAGSARKSKLFNLGLLFAWSYNQGEALRSFEAGVTQSNLAEAALMHWGRAYALGPFANRIPHDEDPGYPAFLPSHFEMASEAAQQAAKLALREREAASSRKLFAGEDLKWVVQLTQANLHRFHPSILSPDNSGFAVRFNAASAQYAAVLEGMGREAGSAALLAMAAETLLMPEAWAYTQDANGHPSLDATGQHAAALIDESLRIDPDQPLALHLHIHLTEAGSPVKRQGNLSAIDAVQSAWKLHAATEDQPWRHMGHLMHMPSHTFIHAGLYNEAVEANLQSLHQDAADFADCQVQPSSAHTADTLIYAANMAGRSKLALDLARRKQEQLDGDVARLPGNGWLVFHGQWREILAELRPPPLNARGICEEQGYQYAVVIYHFAMAVAHAANAETLRYHQEDESTAVQGAQLHMSELQAAAAAITPGRRTLPGQGEGLYGCEYKLLTDIQVQVASARLAQATGSYPGNFTAAEMHMRQAVELEGQLSYAMPPRQYQPLRHCLAHILMRAHKPQQAEQAAREVLELHPDNPWGLYALLESLLKQNGTSTESGEVHARLKHAWRGADEPITCPCPIFVIW
;
A
#
# COMPACT_ATOMS: atom_id res chain seq x y z
N MET A 1 11.86 1.87 34.00
CA MET A 1 10.41 1.94 33.77
C MET A 1 9.71 1.09 34.84
N SER A 2 8.82 1.69 35.64
CA SER A 2 8.23 1.10 36.84
C SER A 2 7.21 0.01 36.52
N SER A 3 7.04 -0.94 37.45
CA SER A 3 6.27 -2.19 37.35
C SER A 3 4.75 -2.04 37.30
N THR A 4 4.22 -0.93 36.80
CA THR A 4 2.77 -0.59 36.89
C THR A 4 2.10 -0.32 35.55
N THR A 5 2.82 -0.34 34.42
CA THR A 5 2.26 0.00 33.10
C THR A 5 1.66 -1.20 32.34
N PHE A 6 1.85 -2.45 32.80
CA PHE A 6 1.47 -3.66 32.05
C PHE A 6 0.18 -4.36 32.49
N GLY A 7 -0.61 -3.74 33.39
CA GLY A 7 -1.84 -4.33 33.94
C GLY A 7 -3.02 -4.45 32.95
N LYS A 8 -2.91 -3.94 31.71
CA LYS A 8 -4.00 -3.88 30.74
C LYS A 8 -3.88 -4.82 29.53
N TYR A 9 -2.82 -5.63 29.43
CA TYR A 9 -2.60 -6.53 28.28
C TYR A 9 -3.37 -7.87 28.39
N GLN A 10 -4.65 -7.82 28.78
CA GLN A 10 -5.49 -9.01 28.99
C GLN A 10 -6.05 -9.64 27.71
N ASN A 11 -5.84 -9.04 26.52
CA ASN A 11 -6.52 -9.43 25.27
C ASN A 11 -5.62 -9.87 24.09
N LEU A 12 -4.29 -9.88 24.23
CA LEU A 12 -3.47 -10.77 23.40
C LEU A 12 -3.73 -12.20 23.86
N PRO A 13 -3.63 -13.24 23.01
CA PRO A 13 -4.01 -14.59 23.42
C PRO A 13 -3.33 -14.91 24.75
N ALA A 14 -4.11 -15.01 25.82
CA ALA A 14 -3.67 -15.24 27.19
C ALA A 14 -3.12 -16.66 27.40
N TRP A 15 -2.19 -17.12 26.55
CA TRP A 15 -1.78 -18.52 26.46
C TRP A 15 -0.50 -18.82 27.25
N LEU A 16 0.19 -17.79 27.76
CA LEU A 16 1.37 -18.01 28.59
C LEU A 16 1.02 -17.89 30.09
N PRO A 17 1.37 -18.90 30.92
CA PRO A 17 1.09 -18.91 32.35
C PRO A 17 1.59 -17.64 33.04
N ARG A 18 0.86 -17.12 34.03
CA ARG A 18 1.15 -15.85 34.74
C ARG A 18 2.12 -16.00 35.93
N GLU A 19 3.08 -16.92 35.88
CA GLU A 19 4.04 -17.10 36.99
C GLU A 19 5.19 -16.08 36.94
N ALA A 20 5.79 -15.73 38.09
CA ALA A 20 6.81 -14.67 38.16
C ALA A 20 8.07 -14.91 37.30
N GLY A 21 8.34 -16.15 36.87
CA GLY A 21 9.38 -16.52 35.89
C GLY A 21 8.94 -16.46 34.41
N SER A 22 7.66 -16.24 34.14
CA SER A 22 7.07 -16.18 32.80
C SER A 22 7.09 -14.79 32.17
N ALA A 23 7.27 -13.72 32.97
CA ALA A 23 7.14 -12.35 32.49
C ALA A 23 8.08 -12.01 31.32
N ARG A 24 9.31 -12.53 31.30
CA ARG A 24 10.24 -12.35 30.15
C ARG A 24 9.81 -13.17 28.93
N LYS A 25 9.26 -14.37 29.14
CA LYS A 25 8.86 -15.29 28.06
C LYS A 25 7.56 -14.83 27.40
N SER A 26 6.59 -14.40 28.19
CA SER A 26 5.38 -13.75 27.71
C SER A 26 5.67 -12.49 26.92
N LYS A 27 6.70 -11.73 27.32
CA LYS A 27 7.19 -10.60 26.51
C LYS A 27 7.75 -11.06 25.17
N LEU A 28 8.64 -12.05 25.15
CA LEU A 28 9.23 -12.56 23.90
C LEU A 28 8.19 -13.15 22.95
N PHE A 29 7.20 -13.88 23.47
CA PHE A 29 6.12 -14.42 22.66
C PHE A 29 5.22 -13.33 22.08
N ASN A 30 4.79 -12.39 22.92
CA ASN A 30 3.96 -11.26 22.47
C ASN A 30 4.70 -10.38 21.46
N LEU A 31 6.00 -10.16 21.67
CA LEU A 31 6.85 -9.44 20.74
C LEU A 31 7.00 -10.21 19.42
N GLY A 32 7.20 -11.53 19.47
CA GLY A 32 7.23 -12.38 18.29
C GLY A 32 5.93 -12.33 17.48
N LEU A 33 4.77 -12.32 18.16
CA LEU A 33 3.47 -12.14 17.51
C LEU A 33 3.34 -10.74 16.89
N LEU A 34 3.71 -9.68 17.61
CA LEU A 34 3.63 -8.32 17.07
C LEU A 34 4.52 -8.14 15.83
N PHE A 35 5.73 -8.69 15.84
CA PHE A 35 6.61 -8.69 14.66
C PHE A 35 6.03 -9.51 13.51
N ALA A 36 5.43 -10.67 13.78
CA ALA A 36 4.77 -11.46 12.74
C ALA A 36 3.58 -10.69 12.13
N TRP A 37 2.76 -10.04 12.97
CA TRP A 37 1.63 -9.21 12.55
C TRP A 37 2.05 -7.93 11.86
N SER A 38 3.28 -7.46 12.07
CA SER A 38 3.89 -6.35 11.32
C SER A 38 4.68 -6.83 10.11
N TYR A 39 4.58 -8.11 9.74
CA TYR A 39 5.31 -8.77 8.66
C TYR A 39 6.85 -8.71 8.77
N ASN A 40 7.38 -8.52 9.98
CA ASN A 40 8.81 -8.63 10.28
C ASN A 40 9.16 -10.06 10.71
N GLN A 41 9.15 -11.00 9.76
CA GLN A 41 9.34 -12.42 10.07
C GLN A 41 10.69 -12.74 10.70
N GLY A 42 11.74 -12.00 10.34
CA GLY A 42 13.09 -12.18 10.89
C GLY A 42 13.15 -11.90 12.39
N GLU A 43 12.58 -10.78 12.84
CA GLU A 43 12.51 -10.45 14.27
C GLU A 43 11.51 -11.32 15.03
N ALA A 44 10.41 -11.72 14.38
CA ALA A 44 9.48 -12.68 14.94
C ALA A 44 10.18 -14.01 15.27
N LEU A 45 10.95 -14.56 14.32
CA LEU A 45 11.70 -15.80 14.50
C LEU A 45 12.74 -15.70 15.63
N ARG A 46 13.51 -14.61 15.65
CA ARG A 46 14.48 -14.33 16.72
C ARG A 46 13.82 -14.29 18.10
N SER A 47 12.65 -13.64 18.19
CA SER A 47 11.89 -13.54 19.43
C SER A 47 11.43 -14.90 19.95
N PHE A 48 10.87 -15.74 19.07
CA PHE A 48 10.44 -17.08 19.45
C PHE A 48 11.62 -18.01 19.80
N GLU A 49 12.72 -17.96 19.03
CA GLU A 49 13.93 -18.75 19.29
C GLU A 49 14.58 -18.41 20.63
N ALA A 50 14.70 -17.12 20.95
CA ALA A 50 15.15 -16.67 22.26
C ALA A 50 14.24 -17.23 23.38
N GLY A 51 12.93 -17.29 23.13
CA GLY A 51 11.95 -17.86 24.06
C GLY A 51 12.12 -19.35 24.32
N VAL A 52 12.46 -20.15 23.31
CA VAL A 52 12.63 -21.63 23.43
C VAL A 52 13.68 -21.97 24.50
N THR A 53 14.83 -21.29 24.48
CA THR A 53 15.99 -21.60 25.35
C THR A 53 15.71 -21.49 26.85
N GLN A 54 14.59 -20.87 27.23
CA GLN A 54 14.25 -20.54 28.61
C GLN A 54 12.88 -21.11 29.04
N SER A 55 12.25 -21.97 28.24
CA SER A 55 10.84 -22.37 28.39
C SER A 55 10.61 -23.73 29.06
N ASN A 56 9.50 -23.89 29.78
CA ASN A 56 8.96 -25.20 30.14
C ASN A 56 8.34 -25.89 28.89
N LEU A 57 7.84 -27.13 29.00
CA LEU A 57 7.37 -27.88 27.82
C LEU A 57 6.21 -27.20 27.07
N ALA A 58 5.19 -26.67 27.77
CA ALA A 58 4.06 -25.97 27.14
C ALA A 58 4.50 -24.64 26.51
N GLU A 59 5.32 -23.87 27.23
CA GLU A 59 5.89 -22.61 26.72
C GLU A 59 6.75 -22.86 25.49
N ALA A 60 7.59 -23.90 25.51
CA ALA A 60 8.43 -24.27 24.38
C ALA A 60 7.58 -24.76 23.20
N ALA A 61 6.48 -25.48 23.46
CA ALA A 61 5.53 -25.87 22.42
C ALA A 61 4.95 -24.63 21.71
N LEU A 62 4.53 -23.61 22.47
CA LEU A 62 4.02 -22.35 21.91
C LEU A 62 5.09 -21.56 21.17
N MET A 63 6.33 -21.50 21.67
CA MET A 63 7.43 -20.84 20.97
C MET A 63 7.75 -21.54 19.63
N HIS A 64 7.77 -22.87 19.61
CA HIS A 64 7.93 -23.63 18.37
C HIS A 64 6.75 -23.45 17.40
N TRP A 65 5.52 -23.36 17.93
CA TRP A 65 4.36 -23.00 17.12
C TRP A 65 4.52 -21.60 16.52
N GLY A 66 4.99 -20.63 17.30
CA GLY A 66 5.23 -19.25 16.85
C GLY A 66 6.29 -19.19 15.74
N ARG A 67 7.35 -20.00 15.83
CA ARG A 67 8.34 -20.16 14.75
C ARG A 67 7.69 -20.65 13.46
N ALA A 68 6.86 -21.69 13.53
CA ALA A 68 6.14 -22.19 12.34
C ALA A 68 5.16 -21.15 11.78
N TYR A 69 4.47 -20.41 12.64
CA TYR A 69 3.58 -19.32 12.24
C TYR A 69 4.32 -18.19 11.50
N ALA A 70 5.45 -17.72 12.05
CA ALA A 70 6.28 -16.68 11.42
C ALA A 70 6.96 -17.12 10.10
N LEU A 71 7.15 -18.42 9.89
CA LEU A 71 7.68 -18.94 8.61
C LEU A 71 6.60 -19.10 7.52
N GLY A 72 5.33 -18.90 7.85
CA GLY A 72 4.21 -18.95 6.91
C GLY A 72 4.22 -17.82 5.86
N PRO A 73 3.30 -17.87 4.89
CA PRO A 73 3.19 -16.84 3.88
C PRO A 73 2.55 -15.57 4.48
N PHE A 74 2.90 -14.41 3.93
CA PHE A 74 2.29 -13.12 4.27
C PHE A 74 2.03 -12.30 2.98
N ALA A 75 1.13 -11.31 3.05
CA ALA A 75 0.55 -10.65 1.87
C ALA A 75 1.54 -9.79 1.04
N ASN A 76 2.65 -9.39 1.65
CA ASN A 76 3.66 -8.52 1.03
C ASN A 76 4.92 -9.29 0.59
N ARG A 77 4.88 -10.63 0.58
CA ARG A 77 6.02 -11.44 0.14
C ARG A 77 6.12 -11.44 -1.39
N ILE A 78 7.33 -11.27 -1.89
CA ILE A 78 7.64 -11.21 -3.31
C ILE A 78 7.94 -12.63 -3.81
N PRO A 79 7.20 -13.17 -4.80
CA PRO A 79 7.60 -14.40 -5.49
C PRO A 79 8.94 -14.16 -6.20
N HIS A 80 9.89 -15.08 -6.06
CA HIS A 80 11.19 -15.04 -6.76
C HIS A 80 11.16 -15.93 -8.01
N ASP A 81 12.13 -15.80 -8.91
CA ASP A 81 12.17 -16.56 -10.18
C ASP A 81 12.13 -18.10 -10.01
N GLU A 82 12.49 -18.60 -8.83
CA GLU A 82 12.40 -20.03 -8.47
C GLU A 82 11.01 -20.45 -7.93
N ASP A 83 10.05 -19.53 -7.76
CA ASP A 83 8.73 -19.73 -7.15
C ASP A 83 7.60 -19.05 -7.96
N PRO A 84 6.77 -19.80 -8.72
CA PRO A 84 5.88 -19.25 -9.73
C PRO A 84 4.60 -18.59 -9.21
N GLY A 85 4.39 -18.47 -7.89
CA GLY A 85 3.21 -17.78 -7.36
C GLY A 85 2.88 -18.08 -5.90
N TYR A 86 1.66 -17.74 -5.49
CA TYR A 86 1.19 -17.95 -4.12
C TYR A 86 0.69 -19.39 -3.88
N PRO A 87 0.86 -19.94 -2.65
CA PRO A 87 1.51 -19.32 -1.50
C PRO A 87 3.04 -19.24 -1.69
N ALA A 88 3.60 -18.04 -1.55
CA ALA A 88 5.02 -17.80 -1.80
C ALA A 88 5.86 -18.40 -0.66
N PHE A 89 6.58 -19.49 -0.98
CA PHE A 89 7.43 -20.20 -0.04
C PHE A 89 8.76 -20.51 -0.70
N LEU A 90 9.85 -20.12 -0.04
CA LEU A 90 11.11 -20.84 -0.26
C LEU A 90 10.89 -22.27 0.27
N PRO A 91 11.24 -23.34 -0.48
CA PRO A 91 11.09 -24.71 0.00
C PRO A 91 11.72 -24.92 1.39
N SER A 92 12.88 -24.31 1.63
CA SER A 92 13.56 -24.31 2.92
C SER A 92 12.75 -23.69 4.06
N HIS A 93 11.96 -22.64 3.80
CA HIS A 93 11.09 -22.05 4.82
C HIS A 93 9.94 -22.99 5.18
N PHE A 94 9.37 -23.69 4.20
CA PHE A 94 8.33 -24.68 4.49
C PHE A 94 8.89 -25.84 5.31
N GLU A 95 10.08 -26.34 4.96
CA GLU A 95 10.77 -27.38 5.71
C GLU A 95 11.01 -26.95 7.16
N MET A 96 11.56 -25.75 7.37
CA MET A 96 11.76 -25.18 8.71
C MET A 96 10.44 -25.02 9.48
N ALA A 97 9.36 -24.58 8.82
CA ALA A 97 8.04 -24.46 9.43
C ALA A 97 7.48 -25.84 9.82
N SER A 98 7.66 -26.85 8.97
CA SER A 98 7.28 -28.23 9.22
C SER A 98 8.01 -28.81 10.43
N GLU A 99 9.34 -28.63 10.52
CA GLU A 99 10.14 -29.04 11.68
C GLU A 99 9.67 -28.35 12.97
N ALA A 100 9.44 -27.04 12.92
CA ALA A 100 8.96 -26.28 14.07
C ALA A 100 7.56 -26.75 14.51
N ALA A 101 6.65 -27.02 13.58
CA ALA A 101 5.30 -27.51 13.89
C ALA A 101 5.32 -28.93 14.50
N GLN A 102 6.17 -29.82 13.99
CA GLN A 102 6.39 -31.16 14.57
C GLN A 102 6.91 -31.07 16.00
N GLN A 103 7.91 -30.22 16.23
CA GLN A 103 8.48 -30.04 17.56
C GLN A 103 7.46 -29.43 18.53
N ALA A 104 6.64 -28.47 18.07
CA ALA A 104 5.57 -27.88 18.86
C ALA A 104 4.56 -28.93 19.33
N ALA A 105 4.02 -29.72 18.40
CA ALA A 105 3.04 -30.77 18.70
C ALA A 105 3.62 -31.86 19.63
N LYS A 106 4.87 -32.27 19.39
CA LYS A 106 5.59 -33.24 20.24
C LYS A 106 5.72 -32.75 21.69
N LEU A 107 6.08 -31.49 21.89
CA LEU A 107 6.23 -30.91 23.23
C LEU A 107 4.87 -30.75 23.94
N ALA A 108 3.83 -30.32 23.22
CA ALA A 108 2.48 -30.20 23.77
C ALA A 108 1.92 -31.55 24.23
N LEU A 109 2.13 -32.62 23.45
CA LEU A 109 1.70 -33.98 23.82
C LEU A 109 2.46 -34.51 25.04
N ARG A 110 3.78 -34.28 25.10
CA ARG A 110 4.59 -34.64 26.28
C ARG A 110 4.12 -33.93 27.55
N GLU A 111 3.77 -32.65 27.47
CA GLU A 111 3.23 -31.92 28.62
C GLU A 111 1.86 -32.48 29.04
N ARG A 112 0.99 -32.83 28.08
CA ARG A 112 -0.30 -33.48 28.36
C ARG A 112 -0.12 -34.81 29.09
N GLU A 113 0.82 -35.63 28.66
CA GLU A 113 1.17 -36.90 29.32
C GLU A 113 1.73 -36.66 30.74
N ALA A 114 2.63 -35.69 30.90
CA ALA A 114 3.20 -35.33 32.19
C ALA A 114 2.15 -34.75 33.16
N ALA A 115 1.22 -33.93 32.68
CA ALA A 115 0.10 -33.39 33.47
C ALA A 115 -0.84 -34.51 33.94
N SER A 116 -1.21 -35.41 33.03
CA SER A 116 -2.05 -36.59 33.32
C SER A 116 -1.38 -37.49 34.38
N SER A 117 -0.07 -37.70 34.25
CA SER A 117 0.73 -38.50 35.20
C SER A 117 0.82 -37.86 36.59
N ARG A 118 0.79 -36.53 36.67
CA ARG A 118 0.75 -35.76 37.94
C ARG A 118 -0.65 -35.71 38.57
N LYS A 119 -1.68 -36.33 37.97
CA LYS A 119 -3.10 -36.20 38.33
C LYS A 119 -3.58 -34.74 38.40
N LEU A 120 -2.87 -33.84 37.75
CA LEU A 120 -3.37 -32.49 37.50
C LEU A 120 -4.36 -32.63 36.35
N PHE A 121 -5.57 -32.11 36.52
CA PHE A 121 -6.43 -31.91 35.35
C PHE A 121 -5.63 -31.07 34.35
N ALA A 122 -5.52 -31.53 33.11
CA ALA A 122 -5.01 -30.67 32.04
C ALA A 122 -5.93 -29.45 32.02
N GLY A 123 -5.41 -28.30 32.47
CA GLY A 123 -6.17 -27.05 32.46
C GLY A 123 -6.64 -26.74 31.04
N GLU A 124 -7.69 -25.92 30.92
CA GLU A 124 -8.22 -25.49 29.62
C GLU A 124 -7.11 -24.94 28.71
N ASP A 125 -6.11 -24.26 29.27
CA ASP A 125 -4.93 -23.76 28.56
C ASP A 125 -4.15 -24.88 27.81
N LEU A 126 -3.96 -26.06 28.42
CA LEU A 126 -3.22 -27.15 27.79
C LEU A 126 -4.04 -27.83 26.68
N LYS A 127 -5.37 -27.87 26.81
CA LYS A 127 -6.27 -28.29 25.71
C LYS A 127 -6.04 -27.40 24.49
N TRP A 128 -6.00 -26.09 24.70
CA TRP A 128 -5.77 -25.12 23.63
C TRP A 128 -4.39 -25.23 22.99
N VAL A 129 -3.33 -25.35 23.78
CA VAL A 129 -1.96 -25.56 23.26
C VAL A 129 -1.89 -26.82 22.39
N VAL A 130 -2.48 -27.93 22.85
CA VAL A 130 -2.49 -29.18 22.08
C VAL A 130 -3.29 -29.02 20.78
N GLN A 131 -4.49 -28.44 20.84
CA GLN A 131 -5.33 -28.25 19.65
C GLN A 131 -4.64 -27.35 18.62
N LEU A 132 -4.07 -26.23 19.04
CA LEU A 132 -3.37 -25.28 18.18
C LEU A 132 -2.13 -25.90 17.51
N THR A 133 -1.29 -26.57 18.29
CA THR A 133 -0.06 -27.19 17.78
C THR A 133 -0.36 -28.36 16.83
N GLN A 134 -1.42 -29.13 17.10
CA GLN A 134 -1.87 -30.19 16.19
C GLN A 134 -2.43 -29.63 14.87
N ALA A 135 -3.23 -28.57 14.94
CA ALA A 135 -3.76 -27.93 13.73
C ALA A 135 -2.63 -27.32 12.88
N ASN A 136 -1.64 -26.69 13.51
CA ASN A 136 -0.49 -26.14 12.80
C ASN A 136 0.43 -27.23 12.21
N LEU A 137 0.56 -28.39 12.88
CA LEU A 137 1.23 -29.57 12.32
C LEU A 137 0.52 -30.10 11.07
N HIS A 138 -0.81 -30.07 11.03
CA HIS A 138 -1.56 -30.42 9.82
C HIS A 138 -1.28 -29.41 8.69
N ARG A 139 -1.27 -28.11 9.01
CA ARG A 139 -0.97 -27.02 8.06
C ARG A 139 0.40 -27.16 7.40
N PHE A 140 1.42 -27.58 8.15
CA PHE A 140 2.79 -27.73 7.66
C PHE A 140 3.25 -29.20 7.54
N HIS A 141 2.31 -30.12 7.30
CA HIS A 141 2.66 -31.53 7.22
C HIS A 141 3.63 -31.80 6.06
N PRO A 142 4.71 -32.60 6.24
CA PRO A 142 5.72 -32.85 5.21
C PRO A 142 5.15 -33.35 3.87
N SER A 143 4.02 -34.09 3.90
CA SER A 143 3.38 -34.60 2.69
C SER A 143 2.75 -33.52 1.80
N ILE A 144 2.69 -32.27 2.26
CA ILE A 144 2.23 -31.14 1.44
C ILE A 144 3.28 -30.81 0.38
N LEU A 145 4.58 -30.94 0.70
CA LEU A 145 5.66 -30.86 -0.29
C LEU A 145 5.67 -32.13 -1.15
N SER A 146 5.56 -31.97 -2.47
CA SER A 146 5.91 -33.03 -3.42
C SER A 146 7.32 -32.79 -3.95
N PRO A 147 8.05 -33.83 -4.40
CA PRO A 147 9.41 -33.69 -4.91
C PRO A 147 9.55 -32.71 -6.09
N ASP A 148 8.46 -32.50 -6.84
CA ASP A 148 8.36 -31.61 -8.00
C ASP A 148 7.51 -30.36 -7.73
N ASN A 149 7.09 -30.14 -6.48
CA ASN A 149 6.17 -29.08 -6.04
C ASN A 149 4.77 -29.08 -6.70
N SER A 150 4.42 -30.10 -7.49
CA SER A 150 3.12 -30.22 -8.15
C SER A 150 1.96 -30.25 -7.15
N GLY A 151 0.97 -29.35 -7.35
CA GLY A 151 -0.22 -29.25 -6.50
C GLY A 151 0.03 -28.77 -5.06
N PHE A 152 1.22 -28.23 -4.77
CA PHE A 152 1.56 -27.68 -3.45
C PHE A 152 0.55 -26.62 -2.99
N ALA A 153 0.28 -25.62 -3.82
CA ALA A 153 -0.69 -24.55 -3.52
C ALA A 153 -2.06 -25.11 -3.12
N VAL A 154 -2.61 -26.04 -3.91
CA VAL A 154 -3.92 -26.66 -3.62
C VAL A 154 -3.92 -27.36 -2.25
N ARG A 155 -2.88 -28.14 -1.95
CA ARG A 155 -2.76 -28.85 -0.66
C ARG A 155 -2.57 -27.91 0.51
N PHE A 156 -1.71 -26.90 0.36
CA PHE A 156 -1.45 -25.91 1.41
C PHE A 156 -2.65 -25.00 1.68
N ASN A 157 -3.39 -24.61 0.64
CA ASN A 157 -4.60 -23.79 0.78
C ASN A 157 -5.69 -24.58 1.52
N ALA A 158 -5.88 -25.86 1.19
CA ALA A 158 -6.79 -26.74 1.90
C ALA A 158 -6.38 -26.92 3.39
N ALA A 159 -5.09 -27.12 3.67
CA ALA A 159 -4.59 -27.26 5.04
C ALA A 159 -4.68 -25.94 5.83
N SER A 160 -4.47 -24.79 5.18
CA SER A 160 -4.64 -23.47 5.77
C SER A 160 -6.11 -23.16 6.09
N ALA A 161 -7.05 -23.51 5.20
CA ALA A 161 -8.48 -23.37 5.47
C ALA A 161 -8.93 -24.17 6.71
N GLN A 162 -8.40 -25.38 6.89
CA GLN A 162 -8.66 -26.18 8.09
C GLN A 162 -8.05 -25.54 9.35
N TYR A 163 -6.84 -25.00 9.26
CA TYR A 163 -6.20 -24.28 10.35
C TYR A 163 -7.00 -23.03 10.75
N ALA A 164 -7.49 -22.25 9.78
CA ALA A 164 -8.34 -21.09 10.01
C ALA A 164 -9.63 -21.47 10.75
N ALA A 165 -10.30 -22.56 10.34
CA ALA A 165 -11.51 -23.04 11.01
C ALA A 165 -11.26 -23.44 12.48
N VAL A 166 -10.09 -24.02 12.78
CA VAL A 166 -9.68 -24.31 14.17
C VAL A 166 -9.49 -23.01 14.95
N LEU A 167 -8.74 -22.04 14.40
CA LEU A 167 -8.54 -20.74 15.04
C LEU A 167 -9.85 -19.99 15.29
N GLU A 168 -10.77 -20.01 14.32
CA GLU A 168 -12.10 -19.41 14.43
C GLU A 168 -12.92 -20.05 15.56
N GLY A 169 -13.01 -21.38 15.59
CA GLY A 169 -13.74 -22.10 16.64
C GLY A 169 -13.15 -21.83 18.02
N MET A 170 -11.82 -21.85 18.14
CA MET A 170 -11.12 -21.51 19.38
C MET A 170 -11.34 -20.04 19.79
N GLY A 171 -11.30 -19.13 18.81
CA GLY A 171 -11.55 -17.70 19.02
C GLY A 171 -12.95 -17.43 19.58
N ARG A 172 -13.98 -18.10 19.05
CA ARG A 172 -15.35 -17.96 19.55
C ARG A 172 -15.57 -18.62 20.91
N GLU A 173 -15.03 -19.82 21.14
CA GLU A 173 -15.14 -20.51 22.44
C GLU A 173 -14.44 -19.72 23.54
N ALA A 174 -13.26 -19.16 23.26
CA ALA A 174 -12.47 -18.39 24.23
C ALA A 174 -12.83 -16.89 24.28
N GLY A 175 -13.65 -16.37 23.34
CA GLY A 175 -13.87 -14.93 23.18
C GLY A 175 -12.60 -14.14 22.85
N SER A 176 -11.70 -14.72 22.05
CA SER A 176 -10.37 -14.14 21.75
C SER A 176 -10.34 -13.41 20.42
N ALA A 177 -10.24 -12.07 20.48
CA ALA A 177 -10.11 -11.22 19.30
C ALA A 177 -8.88 -11.59 18.45
N ALA A 178 -7.75 -11.87 19.08
CA ALA A 178 -6.51 -12.20 18.37
C ALA A 178 -6.61 -13.51 17.57
N LEU A 179 -7.30 -14.54 18.09
CA LEU A 179 -7.48 -15.80 17.35
C LEU A 179 -8.40 -15.62 16.13
N LEU A 180 -9.44 -14.79 16.25
CA LEU A 180 -10.31 -14.44 15.12
C LEU A 180 -9.53 -13.66 14.05
N ALA A 181 -8.69 -12.71 14.45
CA ALA A 181 -7.82 -11.97 13.53
C ALA A 181 -6.81 -12.90 12.82
N MET A 182 -6.22 -13.85 13.55
CA MET A 182 -5.32 -14.86 12.98
C MET A 182 -6.04 -15.85 12.05
N ALA A 183 -7.31 -16.17 12.33
CA ALA A 183 -8.14 -16.96 11.43
C ALA A 183 -8.37 -16.21 10.11
N ALA A 184 -8.70 -14.92 10.17
CA ALA A 184 -8.84 -14.06 9.00
C ALA A 184 -7.53 -13.98 8.19
N GLU A 185 -6.39 -13.73 8.85
CA GLU A 185 -5.07 -13.75 8.21
C GLU A 185 -4.82 -15.08 7.48
N THR A 186 -5.05 -16.21 8.16
CA THR A 186 -4.81 -17.54 7.60
C THR A 186 -5.64 -17.81 6.34
N LEU A 187 -6.83 -17.22 6.20
CA LEU A 187 -7.65 -17.30 5.00
C LEU A 187 -7.08 -16.46 3.85
N LEU A 188 -6.51 -15.29 4.16
CA LEU A 188 -6.08 -14.30 3.17
C LEU A 188 -4.68 -14.55 2.61
N MET A 189 -3.74 -15.08 3.42
CA MET A 189 -2.33 -15.21 3.01
C MET A 189 -2.04 -16.25 1.92
N PRO A 190 -2.73 -17.40 1.82
CA PRO A 190 -2.37 -18.43 0.84
C PRO A 190 -2.58 -18.02 -0.63
N GLU A 191 -3.50 -17.09 -0.89
CA GLU A 191 -3.75 -16.47 -2.19
C GLU A 191 -3.86 -14.94 -2.01
N ALA A 192 -2.79 -14.34 -1.51
CA ALA A 192 -2.77 -12.91 -1.21
C ALA A 192 -3.31 -12.11 -2.41
N TRP A 193 -4.22 -11.17 -2.11
CA TRP A 193 -4.88 -10.27 -3.06
C TRP A 193 -5.87 -10.88 -4.04
N ALA A 194 -5.91 -12.20 -4.23
CA ALA A 194 -6.88 -12.85 -5.12
C ALA A 194 -8.33 -12.60 -4.67
N TYR A 195 -8.53 -12.40 -3.36
CA TYR A 195 -9.82 -12.11 -2.72
C TYR A 195 -10.37 -10.71 -3.01
N THR A 196 -9.68 -9.85 -3.78
CA THR A 196 -10.09 -8.45 -4.00
C THR A 196 -10.74 -8.18 -5.35
N GLN A 197 -10.89 -9.19 -6.21
CA GLN A 197 -11.41 -9.01 -7.57
C GLN A 197 -12.49 -10.03 -7.94
N ASP A 198 -13.47 -9.60 -8.74
CA ASP A 198 -14.39 -10.50 -9.42
C ASP A 198 -13.71 -11.22 -10.61
N ALA A 199 -14.42 -12.15 -11.25
CA ALA A 199 -13.92 -12.88 -12.42
C ALA A 199 -13.55 -12.01 -13.63
N ASN A 200 -13.97 -10.73 -13.63
CA ASN A 200 -13.65 -9.73 -14.67
C ASN A 200 -12.54 -8.76 -14.21
N GLY A 201 -11.99 -8.93 -13.01
CA GLY A 201 -10.97 -8.06 -12.44
C GLY A 201 -11.50 -6.78 -11.78
N HIS A 202 -12.81 -6.66 -11.55
CA HIS A 202 -13.37 -5.51 -10.83
C HIS A 202 -13.20 -5.67 -9.32
N PRO A 203 -12.91 -4.59 -8.58
CA PRO A 203 -12.79 -4.64 -7.12
C PRO A 203 -14.05 -5.20 -6.44
N SER A 204 -13.96 -6.41 -5.89
CA SER A 204 -15.02 -7.05 -5.10
C SER A 204 -14.43 -8.17 -4.25
N LEU A 205 -14.90 -8.28 -3.01
CA LEU A 205 -14.54 -9.40 -2.15
C LEU A 205 -15.21 -10.70 -2.62
N ASP A 206 -14.42 -11.75 -2.81
CA ASP A 206 -14.93 -13.10 -3.02
C ASP A 206 -15.46 -13.72 -1.71
N ALA A 207 -15.86 -14.99 -1.72
CA ALA A 207 -16.38 -15.65 -0.52
C ALA A 207 -15.32 -15.74 0.62
N THR A 208 -14.05 -15.91 0.27
CA THR A 208 -12.94 -15.97 1.24
C THR A 208 -12.73 -14.60 1.88
N GLY A 209 -12.68 -13.54 1.07
CA GLY A 209 -12.56 -12.16 1.53
C GLY A 209 -13.76 -11.73 2.40
N GLN A 210 -14.98 -12.12 2.03
CA GLN A 210 -16.18 -11.86 2.84
C GLN A 210 -16.15 -12.60 4.19
N HIS A 211 -15.62 -13.83 4.22
CA HIS A 211 -15.48 -14.56 5.48
C HIS A 211 -14.41 -13.92 6.38
N ALA A 212 -13.25 -13.56 5.82
CA ALA A 212 -12.20 -12.86 6.55
C ALA A 212 -12.68 -11.50 7.09
N ALA A 213 -13.44 -10.74 6.29
CA ALA A 213 -14.10 -9.49 6.72
C ALA A 213 -14.94 -9.70 7.99
N ALA A 214 -15.81 -10.72 8.01
CA ALA A 214 -16.67 -11.00 9.15
C ALA A 214 -15.87 -11.35 10.42
N LEU A 215 -14.76 -12.07 10.27
CA LEU A 215 -13.86 -12.41 11.39
C LEU A 215 -13.11 -11.18 11.92
N ILE A 216 -12.70 -10.26 11.04
CA ILE A 216 -12.07 -8.98 11.41
C ILE A 216 -13.08 -8.11 12.19
N ASP A 217 -14.31 -7.98 11.69
CA ASP A 217 -15.38 -7.24 12.38
C ASP A 217 -15.67 -7.83 13.77
N GLU A 218 -15.76 -9.16 13.86
CA GLU A 218 -15.97 -9.85 15.13
C GLU A 218 -14.80 -9.61 16.10
N SER A 219 -13.56 -9.66 15.60
CA SER A 219 -12.34 -9.35 16.36
C SER A 219 -12.36 -7.93 16.92
N LEU A 220 -12.61 -6.93 16.08
CA LEU A 220 -12.64 -5.50 16.46
C LEU A 220 -13.81 -5.17 17.40
N ARG A 221 -14.90 -5.93 17.37
CA ARG A 221 -16.00 -5.79 18.33
C ARG A 221 -15.61 -6.30 19.72
N ILE A 222 -14.75 -7.32 19.81
CA ILE A 222 -14.24 -7.87 21.07
C ILE A 222 -13.10 -7.00 21.61
N ASP A 223 -12.12 -6.68 20.77
CA ASP A 223 -11.00 -5.80 21.09
C ASP A 223 -10.83 -4.76 19.98
N PRO A 224 -11.36 -3.54 20.17
CA PRO A 224 -11.27 -2.48 19.17
C PRO A 224 -9.84 -2.06 18.84
N ASP A 225 -8.86 -2.39 19.68
CA ASP A 225 -7.46 -1.98 19.49
C ASP A 225 -6.57 -3.18 19.11
N GLN A 226 -7.16 -4.29 18.64
CA GLN A 226 -6.40 -5.46 18.21
C GLN A 226 -5.56 -5.13 16.95
N PRO A 227 -4.21 -5.12 17.03
CA PRO A 227 -3.36 -4.58 15.95
C PRO A 227 -3.38 -5.38 14.64
N LEU A 228 -3.45 -6.71 14.68
CA LEU A 228 -3.61 -7.56 13.49
C LEU A 228 -4.96 -7.31 12.82
N ALA A 229 -6.06 -7.22 13.57
CA ALA A 229 -7.37 -6.94 12.98
C ALA A 229 -7.42 -5.55 12.33
N LEU A 230 -6.86 -4.54 13.00
CA LEU A 230 -6.72 -3.20 12.43
C LEU A 230 -5.88 -3.21 11.14
N HIS A 231 -4.78 -3.94 11.15
CA HIS A 231 -3.88 -4.10 9.99
C HIS A 231 -4.60 -4.80 8.81
N LEU A 232 -5.23 -5.94 9.05
CA LEU A 232 -5.96 -6.68 8.03
C LEU A 232 -7.16 -5.91 7.48
N HIS A 233 -7.82 -5.09 8.32
CA HIS A 233 -8.93 -4.26 7.87
C HIS A 233 -8.47 -3.25 6.79
N ILE A 234 -7.27 -2.69 6.93
CA ILE A 234 -6.67 -1.82 5.91
C ILE A 234 -6.38 -2.62 4.63
N HIS A 235 -5.68 -3.75 4.74
CA HIS A 235 -5.34 -4.58 3.59
C HIS A 235 -6.55 -5.10 2.80
N LEU A 236 -7.62 -5.47 3.50
CA LEU A 236 -8.81 -6.02 2.86
C LEU A 236 -9.60 -4.96 2.08
N THR A 237 -9.45 -3.68 2.42
CA THR A 237 -10.26 -2.59 1.85
C THR A 237 -9.51 -1.68 0.89
N GLU A 238 -8.18 -1.72 0.86
CA GLU A 238 -7.37 -0.79 0.06
C GLU A 238 -7.54 -0.94 -1.45
N ALA A 239 -7.78 -2.15 -1.96
CA ALA A 239 -8.03 -2.37 -3.39
C ALA A 239 -9.43 -1.91 -3.85
N GLY A 240 -10.31 -1.52 -2.92
CA GLY A 240 -11.70 -1.13 -3.17
C GLY A 240 -11.93 0.38 -3.34
N SER A 241 -13.13 0.74 -3.80
CA SER A 241 -13.59 2.14 -3.78
C SER A 241 -13.98 2.54 -2.35
N PRO A 242 -13.47 3.65 -1.79
CA PRO A 242 -13.74 4.02 -0.41
C PRO A 242 -15.21 4.27 -0.07
N VAL A 243 -15.98 4.73 -1.05
CA VAL A 243 -17.38 5.14 -0.88
C VAL A 243 -18.37 4.01 -1.24
N LYS A 244 -17.96 3.01 -2.03
CA LYS A 244 -18.82 1.86 -2.36
C LYS A 244 -18.57 0.72 -1.37
N ARG A 245 -19.64 0.27 -0.71
CA ARG A 245 -19.58 -0.95 0.12
C ARG A 245 -19.25 -2.17 -0.75
N GLN A 246 -18.29 -2.96 -0.30
CA GLN A 246 -18.01 -4.30 -0.77
C GLN A 246 -18.47 -5.29 0.31
N GLY A 247 -19.70 -5.80 0.19
CA GLY A 247 -20.34 -6.56 1.26
C GLY A 247 -20.74 -5.67 2.44
N ASN A 248 -20.29 -6.03 3.66
CA ASN A 248 -20.54 -5.25 4.88
C ASN A 248 -19.47 -4.18 5.18
N LEU A 249 -18.37 -4.16 4.43
CA LEU A 249 -17.23 -3.25 4.62
C LEU A 249 -17.15 -2.21 3.50
N SER A 250 -16.58 -1.05 3.82
CA SER A 250 -16.12 -0.02 2.89
C SER A 250 -14.74 0.49 3.35
N ALA A 251 -13.94 1.10 2.48
CA ALA A 251 -12.66 1.68 2.93
C ALA A 251 -12.86 2.85 3.92
N ILE A 252 -14.04 3.48 3.94
CA ILE A 252 -14.42 4.43 5.02
C ILE A 252 -14.55 3.72 6.38
N ASP A 253 -15.00 2.46 6.42
CA ASP A 253 -15.03 1.70 7.68
C ASP A 253 -13.60 1.42 8.17
N ALA A 254 -12.64 1.25 7.26
CA ALA A 254 -11.22 1.10 7.58
C ALA A 254 -10.53 2.42 7.99
N VAL A 255 -11.08 3.60 7.69
CA VAL A 255 -10.51 4.89 8.14
C VAL A 255 -10.42 4.94 9.67
N GLN A 256 -11.38 4.35 10.38
CA GLN A 256 -11.32 4.25 11.83
C GLN A 256 -10.16 3.36 12.30
N SER A 257 -9.92 2.23 11.60
CA SER A 257 -8.77 1.37 11.88
C SER A 257 -7.44 2.08 11.61
N ALA A 258 -7.35 2.82 10.50
CA ALA A 258 -6.19 3.63 10.15
C ALA A 258 -5.90 4.69 11.22
N TRP A 259 -6.92 5.42 11.69
CA TRP A 259 -6.77 6.38 12.78
C TRP A 259 -6.33 5.74 14.09
N LYS A 260 -6.84 4.56 14.44
CA LYS A 260 -6.44 3.84 15.67
C LYS A 260 -4.97 3.42 15.64
N LEU A 261 -4.49 2.90 14.51
CA LEU A 261 -3.07 2.58 14.35
C LEU A 261 -2.22 3.86 14.36
N HIS A 262 -2.64 4.90 13.64
CA HIS A 262 -1.91 6.17 13.56
C HIS A 262 -1.82 6.88 14.92
N ALA A 263 -2.89 6.87 15.71
CA ALA A 263 -2.97 7.51 17.01
C ALA A 263 -2.32 6.68 18.14
N ALA A 264 -1.51 5.66 17.79
CA ALA A 264 -0.91 4.78 18.76
C ALA A 264 -0.09 5.56 19.81
N THR A 265 -0.35 5.34 21.10
CA THR A 265 0.39 5.97 22.20
C THR A 265 1.53 5.09 22.69
N GLU A 266 2.40 5.60 23.57
CA GLU A 266 3.51 4.82 24.17
C GLU A 266 3.02 3.57 24.93
N ASP A 267 1.78 3.54 25.39
CA ASP A 267 1.20 2.37 26.06
C ASP A 267 0.83 1.24 25.07
N GLN A 268 0.79 1.53 23.77
CA GLN A 268 0.42 0.59 22.72
C GLN A 268 1.69 0.06 22.04
N PRO A 269 2.02 -1.24 22.19
CA PRO A 269 3.32 -1.77 21.80
C PRO A 269 3.55 -1.80 20.29
N TRP A 270 2.49 -1.77 19.47
CA TRP A 270 2.61 -1.67 18.02
C TRP A 270 3.11 -0.30 17.54
N ARG A 271 3.14 0.74 18.41
CA ARG A 271 3.75 2.04 18.09
C ARG A 271 5.20 1.92 17.64
N HIS A 272 5.89 0.88 18.09
CA HIS A 272 7.29 0.60 17.75
C HIS A 272 7.43 -0.34 16.54
N MET A 273 6.35 -0.63 15.82
CA MET A 273 6.40 -1.50 14.64
C MET A 273 6.31 -0.62 13.39
N GLY A 274 7.44 -0.36 12.73
CA GLY A 274 7.53 0.55 11.58
C GLY A 274 6.48 0.27 10.49
N HIS A 275 6.25 -1.01 10.17
CA HIS A 275 5.22 -1.40 9.19
C HIS A 275 3.80 -1.05 9.65
N LEU A 276 3.42 -1.36 10.89
CA LEU A 276 2.07 -1.05 11.40
C LEU A 276 1.82 0.47 11.48
N MET A 277 2.86 1.26 11.74
CA MET A 277 2.77 2.72 11.72
C MET A 277 2.66 3.30 10.30
N HIS A 278 3.15 2.57 9.29
CA HIS A 278 3.03 2.92 7.88
C HIS A 278 1.63 2.63 7.31
N MET A 279 1.04 1.50 7.68
CA MET A 279 -0.22 0.99 7.12
C MET A 279 -1.37 2.00 7.06
N PRO A 280 -1.61 2.89 8.05
CA PRO A 280 -2.62 3.94 7.95
C PRO A 280 -2.55 4.78 6.68
N SER A 281 -1.34 4.99 6.13
CA SER A 281 -1.15 5.80 4.94
C SER A 281 -1.84 5.23 3.70
N HIS A 282 -2.01 3.90 3.62
CA HIS A 282 -2.72 3.25 2.52
C HIS A 282 -4.18 3.75 2.47
N THR A 283 -4.91 3.62 3.59
CA THR A 283 -6.29 4.13 3.69
C THR A 283 -6.37 5.65 3.59
N PHE A 284 -5.41 6.39 4.18
CA PHE A 284 -5.42 7.85 4.11
C PHE A 284 -5.23 8.39 2.69
N ILE A 285 -4.36 7.77 1.88
CA ILE A 285 -4.21 8.10 0.45
C ILE A 285 -5.53 7.87 -0.29
N HIS A 286 -6.20 6.74 -0.03
CA HIS A 286 -7.51 6.47 -0.61
C HIS A 286 -8.58 7.47 -0.16
N ALA A 287 -8.56 7.91 1.09
CA ALA A 287 -9.52 8.90 1.59
C ALA A 287 -9.23 10.34 1.11
N GLY A 288 -8.06 10.60 0.52
CA GLY A 288 -7.60 11.97 0.20
C GLY A 288 -7.00 12.71 1.41
N LEU A 289 -6.77 12.01 2.52
CA LEU A 289 -6.16 12.52 3.75
C LEU A 289 -4.63 12.54 3.64
N TYR A 290 -4.11 13.29 2.66
CA TYR A 290 -2.69 13.22 2.29
C TYR A 290 -1.74 13.76 3.37
N ASN A 291 -2.18 14.71 4.22
CA ASN A 291 -1.33 15.20 5.33
C ASN A 291 -1.15 14.11 6.40
N GLU A 292 -2.22 13.39 6.69
CA GLU A 292 -2.25 12.28 7.64
C GLU A 292 -1.40 11.12 7.11
N ALA A 293 -1.46 10.84 5.81
CA ALA A 293 -0.58 9.88 5.15
C ALA A 293 0.90 10.28 5.27
N VAL A 294 1.24 11.57 5.09
CA VAL A 294 2.61 12.07 5.32
C VAL A 294 3.04 11.82 6.76
N GLU A 295 2.20 12.12 7.75
CA GLU A 295 2.52 11.96 9.16
C GLU A 295 2.72 10.49 9.56
N ALA A 296 1.86 9.59 9.10
CA ALA A 296 1.99 8.15 9.34
C ALA A 296 3.32 7.59 8.78
N ASN A 297 3.67 7.96 7.55
CA ASN A 297 4.94 7.55 6.93
C ASN A 297 6.16 8.14 7.65
N LEU A 298 6.12 9.40 8.08
CA LEU A 298 7.22 10.01 8.84
C LEU A 298 7.44 9.30 10.20
N GLN A 299 6.36 8.92 10.87
CA GLN A 299 6.44 8.13 12.11
C GLN A 299 7.06 6.75 11.86
N SER A 300 6.64 6.08 10.78
CA SER A 300 7.20 4.80 10.34
C SER A 300 8.71 4.91 10.06
N LEU A 301 9.15 5.86 9.24
CA LEU A 301 10.57 6.05 8.93
C LEU A 301 11.41 6.39 10.17
N HIS A 302 10.85 7.13 11.14
CA HIS A 302 11.53 7.39 12.41
C HIS A 302 11.75 6.10 13.19
N GLN A 303 10.74 5.23 13.26
CA GLN A 303 10.84 3.94 13.94
C GLN A 303 11.81 3.01 13.21
N ASP A 304 11.73 2.92 11.88
CA ASP A 304 12.66 2.15 11.06
C ASP A 304 14.10 2.60 11.32
N ALA A 305 14.37 3.91 11.38
CA ALA A 305 15.71 4.43 11.69
C ALA A 305 16.21 4.02 13.08
N ALA A 306 15.34 3.99 14.09
CA ALA A 306 15.66 3.50 15.43
C ALA A 306 15.94 1.99 15.41
N ASP A 307 15.12 1.21 14.72
CA ASP A 307 15.26 -0.24 14.56
C ASP A 307 16.59 -0.60 13.89
N PHE A 308 16.99 0.15 12.85
CA PHE A 308 18.29 -0.03 12.18
C PHE A 308 19.46 0.27 13.11
N ALA A 309 19.37 1.31 13.94
CA ALA A 309 20.40 1.62 14.93
C ALA A 309 20.56 0.47 15.95
N ASP A 310 19.48 -0.26 16.22
CA ASP A 310 19.46 -1.46 17.07
C ASP A 310 19.75 -2.78 16.30
N CYS A 311 20.23 -2.69 15.06
CA CYS A 311 20.56 -3.83 14.19
C CYS A 311 19.36 -4.74 13.84
N GLN A 312 18.14 -4.21 13.89
CA GLN A 312 16.94 -4.92 13.46
C GLN A 312 16.72 -4.81 11.95
N VAL A 313 16.06 -5.81 11.38
CA VAL A 313 15.73 -5.85 9.94
C VAL A 313 14.46 -5.03 9.67
N GLN A 314 14.52 -4.08 8.75
CA GLN A 314 13.37 -3.28 8.31
C GLN A 314 12.63 -3.98 7.16
N PRO A 315 11.32 -4.26 7.28
CA PRO A 315 10.59 -5.00 6.25
C PRO A 315 10.19 -4.16 5.02
N SER A 316 10.04 -2.83 5.13
CA SER A 316 9.40 -2.04 4.05
C SER A 316 9.87 -0.59 3.86
N SER A 317 11.07 -0.21 4.30
CA SER A 317 11.50 1.21 4.31
C SER A 317 11.51 1.88 2.93
N ALA A 318 11.80 1.15 1.85
CA ALA A 318 11.72 1.68 0.48
C ALA A 318 10.28 2.04 0.04
N HIS A 319 9.31 1.19 0.38
CA HIS A 319 7.88 1.38 0.11
C HIS A 319 7.27 2.51 0.94
N THR A 320 7.65 2.59 2.22
CA THR A 320 7.30 3.72 3.09
C THR A 320 7.80 5.04 2.48
N ALA A 321 9.04 5.06 1.97
CA ALA A 321 9.57 6.26 1.31
C ALA A 321 8.79 6.64 0.02
N ASP A 322 8.43 5.67 -0.83
CA ASP A 322 7.64 5.95 -2.05
C ASP A 322 6.25 6.50 -1.72
N THR A 323 5.59 5.91 -0.72
CA THR A 323 4.27 6.35 -0.26
C THR A 323 4.33 7.74 0.36
N LEU A 324 5.38 8.03 1.14
CA LEU A 324 5.63 9.37 1.70
C LEU A 324 5.82 10.41 0.60
N ILE A 325 6.64 10.12 -0.41
CA ILE A 325 6.85 11.02 -1.55
C ILE A 325 5.50 11.29 -2.22
N TYR A 326 4.74 10.25 -2.56
CA TYR A 326 3.42 10.42 -3.18
C TYR A 326 2.48 11.29 -2.33
N ALA A 327 2.32 10.96 -1.04
CA ALA A 327 1.45 11.70 -0.13
C ALA A 327 1.89 13.17 0.03
N ALA A 328 3.20 13.43 0.13
CA ALA A 328 3.74 14.78 0.24
C ALA A 328 3.44 15.61 -1.01
N ASN A 329 3.59 15.03 -2.20
CA ASN A 329 3.21 15.69 -3.45
C ASN A 329 1.71 16.04 -3.46
N MET A 330 0.84 15.07 -3.16
CA MET A 330 -0.61 15.26 -3.18
C MET A 330 -1.11 16.23 -2.09
N ALA A 331 -0.38 16.37 -0.98
CA ALA A 331 -0.65 17.34 0.09
C ALA A 331 -0.08 18.75 -0.19
N GLY A 332 0.58 18.97 -1.33
CA GLY A 332 1.22 20.25 -1.64
C GLY A 332 2.52 20.54 -0.88
N ARG A 333 3.12 19.53 -0.22
CA ARG A 333 4.40 19.61 0.49
C ARG A 333 5.56 19.34 -0.48
N SER A 334 5.65 20.15 -1.54
CA SER A 334 6.57 19.94 -2.66
C SER A 334 8.04 19.93 -2.23
N LYS A 335 8.44 20.75 -1.24
CA LYS A 335 9.82 20.79 -0.74
C LYS A 335 10.21 19.46 -0.10
N LEU A 336 9.35 18.93 0.77
CA LEU A 336 9.56 17.62 1.40
C LEU A 336 9.64 16.50 0.35
N ALA A 337 8.70 16.50 -0.60
CA ALA A 337 8.65 15.49 -1.65
C ALA A 337 9.92 15.48 -2.53
N LEU A 338 10.37 16.65 -2.99
CA LEU A 338 11.56 16.80 -3.83
C LEU A 338 12.85 16.46 -3.06
N ASP A 339 12.95 16.86 -1.79
CA ASP A 339 14.09 16.50 -0.94
C ASP A 339 14.21 14.99 -0.74
N LEU A 340 13.09 14.31 -0.48
CA LEU A 340 13.06 12.85 -0.34
C LEU A 340 13.38 12.14 -1.65
N ALA A 341 12.83 12.62 -2.77
CA ALA A 341 13.10 12.07 -4.09
C ALA A 341 14.60 12.18 -4.45
N ARG A 342 15.23 13.34 -4.19
CA ARG A 342 16.67 13.54 -4.41
C ARG A 342 17.52 12.63 -3.55
N ARG A 343 17.26 12.55 -2.24
CA ARG A 343 18.00 11.64 -1.33
C ARG A 343 17.89 10.19 -1.74
N LYS A 344 16.69 9.76 -2.15
CA LYS A 344 16.48 8.40 -2.67
C LYS A 344 17.26 8.15 -3.95
N GLN A 345 17.35 9.15 -4.84
CA GLN A 345 18.17 9.07 -6.05
C GLN A 345 19.67 8.99 -5.73
N GLU A 346 20.16 9.71 -4.71
CA GLU A 346 21.56 9.67 -4.27
C GLU A 346 21.95 8.33 -3.62
N GLN A 347 21.02 7.66 -2.93
CA GLN A 347 21.26 6.37 -2.25
C GLN A 347 21.31 5.17 -3.20
N LEU A 348 20.71 5.30 -4.38
CA LEU A 348 20.81 4.31 -5.44
C LEU A 348 22.12 4.58 -6.18
N ASP A 349 23.17 3.80 -5.89
CA ASP A 349 24.51 3.93 -6.49
C ASP A 349 24.42 4.29 -8.00
N GLY A 350 25.18 5.32 -8.38
CA GLY A 350 25.06 6.02 -9.67
C GLY A 350 25.09 5.07 -10.87
N ASP A 351 23.90 4.83 -11.44
CA ASP A 351 23.61 4.33 -12.80
C ASP A 351 22.18 3.80 -12.93
N VAL A 352 21.47 3.59 -11.81
CA VAL A 352 20.08 3.12 -11.82
C VAL A 352 19.14 4.28 -11.52
N ALA A 353 18.90 5.13 -12.51
CA ALA A 353 17.87 6.16 -12.44
C ALA A 353 16.49 5.49 -12.33
N ARG A 354 16.05 5.15 -11.10
CA ARG A 354 14.64 4.86 -10.85
C ARG A 354 13.87 6.14 -11.18
N LEU A 355 12.91 5.99 -12.07
CA LEU A 355 12.13 7.04 -12.73
C LEU A 355 11.25 8.00 -11.90
N PRO A 356 10.97 7.83 -10.58
CA PRO A 356 9.98 8.68 -9.92
C PRO A 356 10.28 10.18 -9.92
N GLY A 357 11.55 10.61 -9.95
CA GLY A 357 11.91 12.02 -9.80
C GLY A 357 11.36 12.94 -10.90
N ASN A 358 11.36 12.50 -12.16
CA ASN A 358 11.00 13.35 -13.30
C ASN A 358 9.50 13.64 -13.39
N GLY A 359 8.66 12.67 -12.99
CA GLY A 359 7.20 12.86 -12.96
C GLY A 359 6.76 13.91 -11.95
N TRP A 360 7.47 14.00 -10.81
CA TRP A 360 7.16 14.99 -9.78
C TRP A 360 7.58 16.41 -10.15
N LEU A 361 8.67 16.59 -10.90
CA LEU A 361 9.01 17.89 -11.49
C LEU A 361 7.90 18.39 -12.41
N VAL A 362 7.34 17.50 -13.23
CA VAL A 362 6.20 17.81 -14.11
C VAL A 362 4.95 18.10 -13.29
N PHE A 363 4.68 17.32 -12.25
CA PHE A 363 3.55 17.55 -11.34
C PHE A 363 3.61 18.89 -10.62
N HIS A 364 4.80 19.41 -10.28
CA HIS A 364 4.92 20.72 -9.62
C HIS A 364 5.16 21.88 -10.58
N GLY A 365 5.11 21.64 -11.89
CA GLY A 365 5.37 22.66 -12.89
C GLY A 365 6.77 23.27 -12.82
N GLN A 366 7.78 22.49 -12.46
CA GLN A 366 9.19 22.92 -12.41
C GLN A 366 9.79 23.01 -13.83
N TRP A 367 9.13 23.75 -14.72
CA TRP A 367 9.42 23.79 -16.15
C TRP A 367 10.83 24.29 -16.46
N ARG A 368 11.30 25.28 -15.72
CA ARG A 368 12.66 25.82 -15.87
C ARG A 368 13.72 24.79 -15.51
N GLU A 369 13.53 24.07 -14.41
CA GLU A 369 14.43 23.00 -13.99
C GLU A 369 14.44 21.85 -15.00
N ILE A 370 13.27 21.45 -15.50
CA ILE A 370 13.17 20.43 -16.55
C ILE A 370 13.97 20.83 -17.80
N LEU A 371 13.75 22.05 -18.32
CA LEU A 371 14.43 22.49 -19.55
C LEU A 371 15.93 22.72 -19.35
N ALA A 372 16.37 23.08 -18.15
CA ALA A 372 17.78 23.37 -17.85
C ALA A 372 18.58 22.12 -17.46
N GLU A 373 18.01 21.25 -16.62
CA GLU A 373 18.73 20.23 -15.86
C GLU A 373 18.37 18.81 -16.27
N LEU A 374 17.17 18.56 -16.79
CA LEU A 374 16.78 17.21 -17.18
C LEU A 374 17.69 16.70 -18.30
N ARG A 375 18.14 15.45 -18.16
CA ARG A 375 19.00 14.78 -19.13
C ARG A 375 18.32 13.48 -19.62
N PRO A 376 18.61 13.05 -20.86
CA PRO A 376 18.17 11.75 -21.34
C PRO A 376 18.56 10.62 -20.37
N PRO A 377 17.73 9.59 -20.21
CA PRO A 377 18.05 8.48 -19.33
C PRO A 377 19.27 7.69 -19.84
N PRO A 378 20.14 7.20 -18.95
CA PRO A 378 21.27 6.36 -19.35
C PRO A 378 20.78 4.96 -19.79
N LEU A 379 21.56 4.25 -20.60
CA LEU A 379 21.18 2.93 -21.18
C LEU A 379 20.93 1.83 -20.14
N ASN A 380 21.53 1.99 -18.96
CA ASN A 380 21.35 1.11 -17.80
C ASN A 380 20.19 1.53 -16.90
N ALA A 381 19.42 2.57 -17.24
CA ALA A 381 18.22 2.94 -16.50
C ALA A 381 17.32 1.71 -16.34
N ARG A 382 16.91 1.47 -15.09
CA ARG A 382 15.92 0.45 -14.74
C ARG A 382 14.70 1.17 -14.18
N GLY A 383 13.53 0.68 -14.57
CA GLY A 383 12.29 1.11 -13.94
C GLY A 383 12.03 0.25 -12.70
N ILE A 384 10.77 0.18 -12.29
CA ILE A 384 10.34 -0.68 -11.19
C ILE A 384 10.46 -2.17 -11.59
N CYS A 385 10.29 -2.46 -12.88
CA CYS A 385 10.47 -3.76 -13.47
C CYS A 385 11.77 -3.92 -14.25
N GLU A 386 12.24 -5.17 -14.30
CA GLU A 386 13.43 -5.59 -15.04
C GLU A 386 13.26 -5.44 -16.56
N GLU A 387 12.08 -5.80 -17.09
CA GLU A 387 11.78 -5.68 -18.52
C GLU A 387 11.33 -4.24 -18.89
N GLN A 388 11.85 -3.72 -20.00
CA GLN A 388 11.43 -2.45 -20.63
C GLN A 388 11.60 -1.18 -19.79
N GLY A 389 12.33 -1.24 -18.66
CA GLY A 389 12.55 -0.08 -17.78
C GLY A 389 13.24 1.10 -18.46
N TYR A 390 14.25 0.85 -19.31
CA TYR A 390 14.92 1.90 -20.08
C TYR A 390 13.97 2.57 -21.10
N GLN A 391 13.18 1.78 -21.83
CA GLN A 391 12.22 2.29 -22.81
C GLN A 391 11.18 3.18 -22.14
N TYR A 392 10.67 2.77 -20.98
CA TYR A 392 9.77 3.60 -20.18
C TYR A 392 10.46 4.86 -19.66
N ALA A 393 11.75 4.81 -19.34
CA ALA A 393 12.51 5.99 -18.97
C ALA A 393 12.57 7.05 -20.08
N VAL A 394 12.77 6.59 -21.33
CA VAL A 394 12.79 7.46 -22.51
C VAL A 394 11.42 8.11 -22.73
N VAL A 395 10.32 7.36 -22.52
CA VAL A 395 8.96 7.89 -22.54
C VAL A 395 8.79 9.04 -21.54
N ILE A 396 9.17 8.83 -20.27
CA ILE A 396 9.02 9.87 -19.23
C ILE A 396 9.86 11.11 -19.52
N TYR A 397 11.07 10.93 -20.06
CA TYR A 397 11.93 12.05 -20.48
C TYR A 397 11.26 12.90 -21.56
N HIS A 398 10.81 12.28 -22.66
CA HIS A 398 10.18 13.01 -23.75
C HIS A 398 8.82 13.59 -23.38
N PHE A 399 8.06 12.91 -22.53
CA PHE A 399 6.86 13.44 -21.92
C PHE A 399 7.13 14.74 -21.14
N ALA A 400 8.11 14.73 -20.22
CA ALA A 400 8.44 15.90 -19.42
C ALA A 400 8.91 17.08 -20.29
N MET A 401 9.76 16.81 -21.28
CA MET A 401 10.23 17.83 -22.21
C MET A 401 9.11 18.40 -23.08
N ALA A 402 8.22 17.57 -23.62
CA ALA A 402 7.09 18.01 -24.44
C ALA A 402 6.16 18.95 -23.64
N VAL A 403 5.82 18.56 -22.40
CA VAL A 403 4.98 19.37 -21.51
C VAL A 403 5.67 20.68 -21.11
N ALA A 404 6.96 20.65 -20.78
CA ALA A 404 7.71 21.85 -20.38
C ALA A 404 7.87 22.86 -21.53
N HIS A 405 8.14 22.38 -22.75
CA HIS A 405 8.18 23.23 -23.94
C HIS A 405 6.81 23.82 -24.28
N ALA A 406 5.73 23.04 -24.13
CA ALA A 406 4.36 23.54 -24.30
C ALA A 406 4.01 24.64 -23.28
N ALA A 407 4.40 24.45 -22.01
CA ALA A 407 4.24 25.46 -20.96
C ALA A 407 5.04 26.75 -21.26
N ASN A 408 6.25 26.61 -21.78
CA ASN A 408 7.07 27.74 -22.21
C ASN A 408 6.40 28.51 -23.35
N ALA A 409 5.87 27.81 -24.36
CA ALA A 409 5.18 28.44 -25.48
C ALA A 409 3.99 29.30 -25.00
N GLU A 410 3.13 28.77 -24.13
CA GLU A 410 2.01 29.54 -23.58
C GLU A 410 2.45 30.74 -22.74
N THR A 411 3.56 30.60 -22.00
CA THR A 411 4.14 31.69 -21.21
C THR A 411 4.62 32.82 -22.12
N LEU A 412 5.41 32.49 -23.15
CA LEU A 412 5.89 33.45 -24.15
C LEU A 412 4.72 34.14 -24.84
N ARG A 413 3.68 33.38 -25.22
CA ARG A 413 2.44 33.93 -25.79
C ARG A 413 1.75 34.92 -24.86
N TYR A 414 1.62 34.57 -23.58
CA TYR A 414 1.00 35.44 -22.58
C TYR A 414 1.76 36.78 -22.46
N HIS A 415 3.08 36.73 -22.53
CA HIS A 415 3.94 37.91 -22.54
C HIS A 415 4.09 38.58 -23.92
N GLN A 416 3.42 38.08 -24.96
CA GLN A 416 3.49 38.57 -26.34
C GLN A 416 4.90 38.49 -26.95
N GLU A 417 5.64 37.45 -26.57
CA GLU A 417 6.98 37.11 -27.05
C GLU A 417 6.93 35.99 -28.13
N ASP A 418 8.06 35.76 -28.84
CA ASP A 418 8.14 34.73 -29.87
C ASP A 418 8.17 33.32 -29.28
N GLU A 419 7.07 32.58 -29.44
CA GLU A 419 6.91 31.21 -28.97
C GLU A 419 7.40 30.12 -29.94
N SER A 420 7.85 30.49 -31.15
CA SER A 420 8.08 29.54 -32.25
C SER A 420 9.04 28.41 -31.89
N THR A 421 10.14 28.73 -31.20
CA THR A 421 11.14 27.74 -30.76
C THR A 421 10.57 26.81 -29.69
N ALA A 422 9.76 27.33 -28.76
CA ALA A 422 9.13 26.54 -27.73
C ALA A 422 8.08 25.58 -28.33
N VAL A 423 7.27 26.05 -29.29
CA VAL A 423 6.32 25.22 -30.03
C VAL A 423 7.02 24.11 -30.81
N GLN A 424 8.10 24.42 -31.51
CA GLN A 424 8.91 23.41 -32.23
C GLN A 424 9.49 22.36 -31.28
N GLY A 425 10.01 22.77 -30.12
CA GLY A 425 10.51 21.85 -29.10
C GLY A 425 9.40 20.93 -28.55
N ALA A 426 8.21 21.47 -28.32
CA ALA A 426 7.06 20.68 -27.87
C ALA A 426 6.63 19.63 -28.92
N GLN A 427 6.58 20.03 -30.19
CA GLN A 427 6.25 19.13 -31.31
C GLN A 427 7.30 18.04 -31.53
N LEU A 428 8.60 18.39 -31.45
CA LEU A 428 9.70 17.45 -31.55
C LEU A 428 9.59 16.37 -30.46
N HIS A 429 9.49 16.79 -29.20
CA HIS A 429 9.42 15.83 -28.09
C HIS A 429 8.10 15.05 -28.05
N MET A 430 7.01 15.60 -28.58
CA MET A 430 5.78 14.82 -28.80
C MET A 430 5.99 13.70 -29.82
N SER A 431 6.70 13.97 -30.93
CA SER A 431 7.03 12.95 -31.93
C SER A 431 7.95 11.86 -31.35
N GLU A 432 8.99 12.26 -30.60
CA GLU A 432 9.90 11.31 -29.93
C GLU A 432 9.18 10.48 -28.86
N LEU A 433 8.24 11.09 -28.11
CA LEU A 433 7.38 10.38 -27.16
C LEU A 433 6.55 9.30 -27.86
N GLN A 434 5.94 9.61 -29.01
CA GLN A 434 5.16 8.64 -29.78
C GLN A 434 6.02 7.50 -30.32
N ALA A 435 7.25 7.80 -30.78
CA ALA A 435 8.20 6.79 -31.24
C ALA A 435 8.65 5.87 -30.09
N ALA A 436 8.98 6.44 -28.93
CA ALA A 436 9.31 5.70 -27.72
C ALA A 436 8.12 4.83 -27.25
N ALA A 437 6.90 5.36 -27.35
CA ALA A 437 5.69 4.64 -26.98
C ALA A 437 5.42 3.41 -27.86
N ALA A 438 5.68 3.52 -29.17
CA ALA A 438 5.54 2.41 -30.10
C ALA A 438 6.55 1.27 -29.83
N ALA A 439 7.68 1.57 -29.18
CA ALA A 439 8.69 0.59 -28.82
C ALA A 439 8.36 -0.22 -27.55
N ILE A 440 7.33 0.18 -26.79
CA ILE A 440 6.89 -0.53 -25.59
C ILE A 440 5.84 -1.57 -25.97
N THR A 441 6.10 -2.82 -25.62
CA THR A 441 5.15 -3.92 -25.77
C THR A 441 4.31 -4.08 -24.50
N PRO A 442 3.05 -4.55 -24.60
CA PRO A 442 2.25 -4.88 -23.43
C PRO A 442 3.00 -5.86 -22.52
N GLY A 443 3.28 -5.44 -21.28
CA GLY A 443 3.88 -6.31 -20.27
C GLY A 443 2.86 -7.30 -19.71
N ARG A 444 3.35 -8.29 -18.94
CA ARG A 444 2.46 -9.14 -18.14
C ARG A 444 1.73 -8.29 -17.10
N ARG A 445 0.41 -8.48 -16.98
CA ARG A 445 -0.36 -7.92 -15.87
C ARG A 445 -0.01 -8.71 -14.62
N THR A 446 0.69 -8.07 -13.69
CA THR A 446 1.00 -8.66 -12.38
C THR A 446 -0.14 -8.35 -11.42
N LEU A 447 -0.62 -9.39 -10.74
CA LEU A 447 -1.58 -9.24 -9.65
C LEU A 447 -0.90 -8.53 -8.46
N PRO A 448 -1.66 -7.81 -7.62
CA PRO A 448 -1.10 -7.28 -6.38
C PRO A 448 -0.43 -8.42 -5.57
N GLY A 449 0.76 -8.16 -5.02
CA GLY A 449 1.57 -9.17 -4.32
C GLY A 449 2.55 -9.97 -5.18
N GLN A 450 2.55 -9.85 -6.53
CA GLN A 450 3.60 -10.42 -7.38
C GLN A 450 4.65 -9.37 -7.78
N GLY A 451 5.95 -9.64 -7.58
CA GLY A 451 7.07 -8.68 -7.77
C GLY A 451 7.42 -7.92 -6.48
N GLU A 452 8.42 -7.01 -6.50
CA GLU A 452 8.94 -6.23 -5.34
C GLU A 452 7.91 -5.29 -4.67
N GLY A 453 6.81 -5.85 -4.15
CA GLY A 453 5.60 -5.13 -3.74
C GLY A 453 4.74 -4.76 -4.95
N LEU A 454 3.43 -4.55 -4.75
CA LEU A 454 2.41 -3.73 -5.46
C LEU A 454 2.60 -3.17 -6.91
N TYR A 455 3.62 -3.57 -7.65
CA TYR A 455 4.14 -2.92 -8.84
C TYR A 455 4.14 -3.90 -10.01
N GLY A 456 2.99 -3.98 -10.68
CA GLY A 456 3.03 -4.31 -12.09
C GLY A 456 3.68 -3.21 -12.90
N CYS A 457 4.35 -3.61 -13.97
CA CYS A 457 5.04 -2.64 -14.80
C CYS A 457 4.01 -1.73 -15.47
N GLU A 458 2.94 -2.32 -16.04
CA GLU A 458 1.91 -1.67 -16.86
C GLU A 458 2.45 -0.53 -17.75
N TYR A 459 3.71 -0.64 -18.18
CA TYR A 459 4.43 0.47 -18.81
C TYR A 459 3.75 0.89 -20.10
N LYS A 460 3.13 -0.05 -20.82
CA LYS A 460 2.35 0.27 -22.01
C LYS A 460 1.18 1.18 -21.69
N LEU A 461 0.38 0.85 -20.67
CA LEU A 461 -0.79 1.64 -20.30
C LEU A 461 -0.37 3.00 -19.74
N LEU A 462 0.64 3.05 -18.86
CA LEU A 462 1.21 4.30 -18.36
C LEU A 462 1.77 5.18 -19.49
N THR A 463 2.40 4.57 -20.49
CA THR A 463 2.91 5.29 -21.67
C THR A 463 1.79 5.85 -22.51
N ASP A 464 0.74 5.06 -22.76
CA ASP A 464 -0.42 5.53 -23.52
C ASP A 464 -1.10 6.71 -22.81
N ILE A 465 -1.20 6.66 -21.48
CA ILE A 465 -1.65 7.78 -20.66
C ILE A 465 -0.76 9.01 -20.91
N GLN A 466 0.57 8.90 -20.83
CA GLN A 466 1.46 10.04 -21.06
C GLN A 466 1.37 10.62 -22.47
N VAL A 467 1.20 9.77 -23.49
CA VAL A 467 0.95 10.24 -24.85
C VAL A 467 -0.33 11.07 -24.90
N GLN A 468 -1.42 10.63 -24.26
CA GLN A 468 -2.66 11.39 -24.25
C GLN A 468 -2.53 12.71 -23.47
N VAL A 469 -1.90 12.70 -22.30
CA VAL A 469 -1.70 13.92 -21.49
C VAL A 469 -0.82 14.94 -22.23
N ALA A 470 0.30 14.51 -22.82
CA ALA A 470 1.15 15.39 -23.63
C ALA A 470 0.42 15.90 -24.88
N SER A 471 -0.41 15.07 -25.53
CA SER A 471 -1.22 15.49 -26.67
C SER A 471 -2.25 16.55 -26.26
N ALA A 472 -2.91 16.38 -25.12
CA ALA A 472 -3.84 17.37 -24.58
C ALA A 472 -3.12 18.68 -24.25
N ARG A 473 -1.95 18.59 -23.63
CA ARG A 473 -1.12 19.76 -23.29
C ARG A 473 -0.67 20.51 -24.55
N LEU A 474 -0.22 19.78 -25.56
CA LEU A 474 0.15 20.36 -26.84
C LEU A 474 -1.06 21.00 -27.53
N ALA A 475 -2.25 20.40 -27.49
CA ALA A 475 -3.46 20.99 -28.06
C ALA A 475 -3.93 22.26 -27.32
N GLN A 476 -3.73 22.34 -26.01
CA GLN A 476 -3.93 23.59 -25.27
C GLN A 476 -2.89 24.64 -25.72
N ALA A 477 -1.62 24.25 -25.72
CA ALA A 477 -0.52 25.15 -26.03
C ALA A 477 -0.47 25.54 -27.50
N THR A 478 -1.01 24.76 -28.43
CA THR A 478 -0.93 25.01 -29.88
C THR A 478 -2.32 25.09 -30.50
N GLY A 479 -2.59 26.17 -31.22
CA GLY A 479 -3.90 26.46 -31.81
C GLY A 479 -4.17 27.95 -31.89
N SER A 480 -5.23 28.35 -32.60
CA SER A 480 -5.73 29.73 -32.52
C SER A 480 -6.19 30.02 -31.09
N TYR A 481 -5.91 31.23 -30.60
CA TYR A 481 -6.30 31.66 -29.26
C TYR A 481 -7.79 31.37 -29.00
N PRO A 482 -8.18 30.77 -27.85
CA PRO A 482 -7.36 30.54 -26.65
C PRO A 482 -6.63 29.17 -26.56
N GLY A 483 -6.58 28.38 -27.64
CA GLY A 483 -6.07 27.00 -27.66
C GLY A 483 -7.13 26.02 -28.17
N ASN A 484 -6.73 24.83 -28.63
CA ASN A 484 -7.66 23.81 -29.15
C ASN A 484 -8.22 22.93 -28.01
N PHE A 485 -9.10 23.52 -27.19
CA PHE A 485 -9.69 22.81 -26.05
C PHE A 485 -10.62 21.64 -26.44
N THR A 486 -11.15 21.62 -27.66
CA THR A 486 -11.89 20.46 -28.18
C THR A 486 -10.98 19.25 -28.32
N ALA A 487 -9.79 19.43 -28.91
CA ALA A 487 -8.80 18.36 -28.99
C ALA A 487 -8.20 18.02 -27.62
N ALA A 488 -7.93 19.03 -26.79
CA ALA A 488 -7.42 18.79 -25.43
C ALA A 488 -8.41 17.96 -24.58
N GLU A 489 -9.71 18.25 -24.67
CA GLU A 489 -10.74 17.47 -23.99
C GLU A 489 -10.78 16.02 -24.50
N MET A 490 -10.74 15.82 -25.82
CA MET A 490 -10.74 14.48 -26.42
C MET A 490 -9.60 13.63 -25.86
N HIS A 491 -8.38 14.16 -25.88
CA HIS A 491 -7.20 13.48 -25.35
C HIS A 491 -7.29 13.24 -23.84
N MET A 492 -7.75 14.22 -23.05
CA MET A 492 -7.88 14.02 -21.60
C MET A 492 -8.94 12.99 -21.23
N ARG A 493 -10.05 12.90 -21.96
CA ARG A 493 -11.04 11.83 -21.75
C ARG A 493 -10.44 10.46 -22.01
N GLN A 494 -9.66 10.32 -23.08
CA GLN A 494 -8.96 9.07 -23.37
C GLN A 494 -7.93 8.74 -22.28
N ALA A 495 -7.20 9.75 -21.77
CA ALA A 495 -6.24 9.56 -20.69
C ALA A 495 -6.91 9.06 -19.40
N VAL A 496 -8.06 9.63 -19.03
CA VAL A 496 -8.86 9.21 -17.86
C VAL A 496 -9.44 7.80 -18.05
N GLU A 497 -9.86 7.44 -19.25
CA GLU A 497 -10.31 6.08 -19.56
C GLU A 497 -9.18 5.06 -19.42
N LEU A 498 -7.98 5.38 -19.92
CA LEU A 498 -6.80 4.53 -19.79
C LEU A 498 -6.34 4.42 -18.33
N GLU A 499 -6.35 5.52 -17.58
CA GLU A 499 -6.08 5.52 -16.14
C GLU A 499 -7.01 4.56 -15.38
N GLY A 500 -8.30 4.54 -15.73
CA GLY A 500 -9.29 3.62 -15.15
C GLY A 500 -9.04 2.13 -15.44
N GLN A 501 -8.13 1.79 -16.36
CA GLN A 501 -7.75 0.41 -16.66
C GLN A 501 -6.52 -0.05 -15.86
N LEU A 502 -5.83 0.86 -15.15
CA LEU A 502 -4.68 0.50 -14.33
C LEU A 502 -5.09 -0.44 -13.20
N SER A 503 -4.24 -1.42 -12.92
CA SER A 503 -4.43 -2.29 -11.77
C SER A 503 -4.14 -1.54 -10.47
N TYR A 504 -4.73 -2.01 -9.37
CA TYR A 504 -4.45 -1.48 -8.04
C TYR A 504 -2.93 -1.47 -7.75
N ALA A 505 -2.46 -0.37 -7.16
CA ALA A 505 -1.09 -0.18 -6.70
C ALA A 505 -1.05 0.87 -5.58
N MET A 506 -0.11 0.72 -4.66
CA MET A 506 0.18 1.68 -3.59
C MET A 506 1.68 1.97 -3.58
N PRO A 507 2.09 3.26 -3.63
CA PRO A 507 1.26 4.39 -4.05
C PRO A 507 0.71 4.21 -5.49
N PRO A 508 -0.32 4.97 -5.90
CA PRO A 508 -0.82 4.94 -7.27
C PRO A 508 0.30 5.16 -8.31
N ARG A 509 0.31 4.35 -9.37
CA ARG A 509 1.38 4.40 -10.40
C ARG A 509 1.36 5.69 -11.20
N GLN A 510 0.16 6.16 -11.50
CA GLN A 510 -0.02 7.46 -12.11
C GLN A 510 0.18 8.53 -11.01
N TYR A 511 1.33 9.22 -11.08
CA TYR A 511 1.74 10.19 -10.07
C TYR A 511 0.77 11.37 -9.95
N GLN A 512 0.08 11.73 -11.05
CA GLN A 512 -0.98 12.73 -11.06
C GLN A 512 -2.30 12.11 -11.52
N PRO A 513 -3.27 11.91 -10.61
CA PRO A 513 -4.61 11.50 -11.00
C PRO A 513 -5.20 12.43 -12.06
N LEU A 514 -5.80 11.89 -13.12
CA LEU A 514 -6.09 12.70 -14.31
C LEU A 514 -7.50 13.28 -14.36
N ARG A 515 -8.41 12.79 -13.52
CA ARG A 515 -9.81 13.23 -13.56
C ARG A 515 -10.00 14.67 -13.09
N HIS A 516 -9.21 15.16 -12.13
CA HIS A 516 -9.20 16.60 -11.80
C HIS A 516 -8.54 17.46 -12.90
N CYS A 517 -7.64 16.89 -13.71
CA CYS A 517 -7.12 17.51 -14.92
C CYS A 517 -8.17 17.60 -16.04
N LEU A 518 -9.02 16.59 -16.20
CA LEU A 518 -10.16 16.68 -17.10
C LEU A 518 -11.12 17.81 -16.69
N ALA A 519 -11.41 17.95 -15.39
CA ALA A 519 -12.21 19.06 -14.88
C ALA A 519 -11.59 20.43 -15.25
N HIS A 520 -10.26 20.57 -15.12
CA HIS A 520 -9.55 21.79 -15.56
C HIS A 520 -9.79 22.09 -17.05
N ILE A 521 -9.58 21.11 -17.93
CA ILE A 521 -9.75 21.29 -19.37
C ILE A 521 -11.20 21.63 -19.72
N LEU A 522 -12.18 20.99 -19.06
CA LEU A 522 -13.60 21.29 -19.26
C LEU A 522 -13.95 22.73 -18.83
N MET A 523 -13.35 23.23 -17.75
CA MET A 523 -13.51 24.64 -17.35
C MET A 523 -12.97 25.60 -18.41
N ARG A 524 -11.78 25.31 -18.97
CA ARG A 524 -11.19 26.09 -20.07
C ARG A 524 -11.99 25.99 -21.36
N ALA A 525 -12.64 24.84 -21.61
CA ALA A 525 -13.55 24.61 -22.71
C ALA A 525 -14.96 25.23 -22.51
N HIS A 526 -15.18 26.02 -21.45
CA HIS A 526 -16.47 26.62 -21.10
C HIS A 526 -17.59 25.61 -20.83
N LYS A 527 -17.26 24.44 -20.26
CA LYS A 527 -18.20 23.35 -19.90
C LYS A 527 -18.25 23.12 -18.37
N PRO A 528 -18.69 24.10 -17.56
CA PRO A 528 -18.57 24.02 -16.11
C PRO A 528 -19.41 22.92 -15.46
N GLN A 529 -20.58 22.56 -16.02
CA GLN A 529 -21.39 21.44 -15.51
C GLN A 529 -20.66 20.10 -15.66
N GLN A 530 -19.94 19.91 -16.77
CA GLN A 530 -19.17 18.69 -16.98
C GLN A 530 -17.91 18.66 -16.12
N ALA A 531 -17.30 19.83 -15.89
CA ALA A 531 -16.17 19.96 -14.97
C ALA A 531 -16.58 19.63 -13.53
N GLU A 532 -17.74 20.10 -13.08
CA GLU A 532 -18.32 19.75 -11.79
C GLU A 532 -18.52 18.24 -11.67
N GLN A 533 -19.11 17.59 -12.67
CA GLN A 533 -19.31 16.14 -12.68
C GLN A 533 -17.98 15.38 -12.55
N ALA A 534 -16.97 15.76 -13.34
CA ALA A 534 -15.64 15.15 -13.26
C ALA A 534 -14.99 15.36 -11.87
N ALA A 535 -15.16 16.53 -11.26
CA ALA A 535 -14.68 16.81 -9.90
C ALA A 535 -15.41 15.97 -8.84
N ARG A 536 -16.73 15.81 -8.95
CA ARG A 536 -17.50 14.96 -8.03
C ARG A 536 -17.09 13.49 -8.12
N GLU A 537 -16.83 12.98 -9.31
CA GLU A 537 -16.30 11.62 -9.51
C GLU A 537 -14.93 11.41 -8.84
N VAL A 538 -14.07 12.45 -8.80
CA VAL A 538 -12.82 12.39 -8.00
C VAL A 538 -13.15 12.23 -6.52
N LEU A 539 -14.11 13.00 -6.01
CA LEU A 539 -14.47 13.02 -4.59
C LEU A 539 -15.30 11.80 -4.16
N GLU A 540 -15.92 11.09 -5.09
CA GLU A 540 -16.49 9.76 -4.85
C GLU A 540 -15.40 8.70 -4.61
N LEU A 541 -14.22 8.87 -5.20
CA LEU A 541 -13.09 7.96 -5.02
C LEU A 541 -12.19 8.40 -3.87
N HIS A 542 -11.97 9.70 -3.73
CA HIS A 542 -11.06 10.32 -2.77
C HIS A 542 -11.74 11.52 -2.11
N PRO A 543 -12.57 11.31 -1.07
CA PRO A 543 -13.45 12.33 -0.51
C PRO A 543 -12.77 13.65 -0.21
N ASP A 544 -11.58 13.65 0.41
CA ASP A 544 -10.89 14.88 0.80
C ASP A 544 -9.70 15.23 -0.10
N ASN A 545 -9.69 14.74 -1.35
CA ASN A 545 -8.66 15.10 -2.32
C ASN A 545 -8.69 16.62 -2.62
N PRO A 546 -7.62 17.36 -2.32
CA PRO A 546 -7.61 18.83 -2.46
C PRO A 546 -7.73 19.30 -3.92
N TRP A 547 -7.21 18.54 -4.87
CA TRP A 547 -7.28 18.87 -6.31
C TRP A 547 -8.70 18.73 -6.84
N GLY A 548 -9.41 17.66 -6.43
CA GLY A 548 -10.84 17.48 -6.70
C GLY A 548 -11.70 18.55 -6.03
N LEU A 549 -11.40 18.90 -4.77
CA LEU A 549 -12.10 19.96 -4.05
C LEU A 549 -11.90 21.33 -4.71
N TYR A 550 -10.70 21.64 -5.19
CA TYR A 550 -10.45 22.87 -5.96
C TYR A 550 -11.23 22.88 -7.27
N ALA A 551 -11.20 21.79 -8.04
CA ALA A 551 -11.93 21.69 -9.31
C ALA A 551 -13.45 21.87 -9.10
N LEU A 552 -13.99 21.28 -8.03
CA LEU A 552 -15.40 21.45 -7.66
C LEU A 552 -15.70 22.90 -7.27
N LEU A 553 -14.87 23.52 -6.43
CA LEU A 553 -15.03 24.91 -6.02
C LEU A 553 -15.03 25.86 -7.21
N GLU A 554 -14.06 25.71 -8.12
CA GLU A 554 -13.94 26.52 -9.33
C GLU A 554 -15.19 26.37 -10.23
N SER A 555 -15.66 25.14 -10.41
CA SER A 555 -16.85 24.83 -11.20
C SER A 555 -18.13 25.42 -10.60
N LEU A 556 -18.31 25.33 -9.28
CA LEU A 556 -19.47 25.89 -8.57
C LEU A 556 -19.48 27.41 -8.63
N LEU A 557 -18.34 28.06 -8.35
CA LEU A 557 -18.20 29.51 -8.42
C LEU A 557 -18.49 30.05 -9.82
N LYS A 558 -18.06 29.33 -10.87
CA LYS A 558 -18.31 29.73 -12.26
C LYS A 558 -19.79 29.68 -12.65
N GLN A 559 -20.54 28.72 -12.10
CA GLN A 559 -21.96 28.53 -12.41
C GLN A 559 -22.86 29.44 -11.59
N ASN A 560 -22.62 29.49 -10.27
CA ASN A 560 -23.57 30.02 -9.29
C ASN A 560 -22.98 31.14 -8.42
N GLY A 561 -21.70 31.46 -8.55
CA GLY A 561 -21.00 32.36 -7.62
C GLY A 561 -20.91 31.76 -6.21
N THR A 562 -20.79 32.62 -5.20
CA THR A 562 -20.73 32.19 -3.80
C THR A 562 -22.08 31.66 -3.33
N SER A 563 -22.09 30.40 -2.92
CA SER A 563 -23.21 29.66 -2.33
C SER A 563 -22.79 28.93 -1.06
N THR A 564 -23.76 28.39 -0.31
CA THR A 564 -23.50 27.53 0.86
C THR A 564 -22.57 26.36 0.50
N GLU A 565 -22.87 25.65 -0.59
CA GLU A 565 -22.06 24.51 -1.04
C GLU A 565 -20.62 24.95 -1.40
N SER A 566 -20.45 26.05 -2.13
CA SER A 566 -19.10 26.55 -2.45
C SER A 566 -18.31 26.93 -1.18
N GLY A 567 -19.01 27.44 -0.14
CA GLY A 567 -18.41 27.74 1.16
C GLY A 567 -17.95 26.49 1.91
N GLU A 568 -18.76 25.42 1.89
CA GLU A 568 -18.42 24.13 2.47
C GLU A 568 -17.24 23.48 1.76
N VAL A 569 -17.25 23.45 0.42
CA VAL A 569 -16.14 22.93 -0.39
C VAL A 569 -14.87 23.73 -0.14
N HIS A 570 -14.95 25.06 -0.03
CA HIS A 570 -13.81 25.92 0.28
C HIS A 570 -13.22 25.62 1.68
N ALA A 571 -14.08 25.40 2.69
CA ALA A 571 -13.62 25.03 4.03
C ALA A 571 -12.89 23.67 4.04
N ARG A 572 -13.43 22.68 3.32
CA ARG A 572 -12.79 21.37 3.14
C ARG A 572 -11.46 21.48 2.43
N LEU A 573 -11.40 22.25 1.34
CA LEU A 573 -10.15 22.51 0.60
C LEU A 573 -9.09 23.14 1.51
N LYS A 574 -9.46 24.15 2.30
CA LYS A 574 -8.54 24.79 3.25
C LYS A 574 -7.98 23.80 4.27
N HIS A 575 -8.80 22.86 4.73
CA HIS A 575 -8.36 21.82 5.65
C HIS A 575 -7.43 20.80 4.99
N ALA A 576 -7.77 20.33 3.78
CA ALA A 576 -6.96 19.38 3.01
C ALA A 576 -5.60 19.97 2.58
N TRP A 577 -5.52 21.30 2.37
CA TRP A 577 -4.32 22.01 1.91
C TRP A 577 -3.51 22.70 3.03
N ARG A 578 -3.80 22.42 4.31
CA ARG A 578 -3.25 23.15 5.47
C ARG A 578 -1.73 23.03 5.69
N GLY A 579 -1.09 22.03 5.10
CA GLY A 579 0.34 21.78 5.24
C GLY A 579 1.17 22.13 4.01
N ALA A 580 0.55 22.64 2.95
CA ALA A 580 1.22 22.88 1.68
C ALA A 580 2.23 24.02 1.74
N ASP A 581 3.28 23.93 0.93
CA ASP A 581 4.32 24.95 0.81
C ASP A 581 3.83 26.22 0.10
N GLU A 582 2.88 26.07 -0.83
CA GLU A 582 2.37 27.14 -1.69
C GLU A 582 0.82 27.05 -1.79
N PRO A 583 0.13 28.16 -2.09
CA PRO A 583 -1.30 28.14 -2.37
C PRO A 583 -1.64 27.24 -3.57
N ILE A 584 -2.72 26.49 -3.48
CA ILE A 584 -3.29 25.80 -4.65
C ILE A 584 -3.90 26.82 -5.61
N THR A 585 -3.40 26.86 -6.84
CA THR A 585 -3.81 27.83 -7.88
C THR A 585 -4.48 27.18 -9.08
N CYS A 586 -4.39 25.85 -9.18
CA CYS A 586 -4.90 25.08 -10.30
C CYS A 586 -5.24 23.66 -9.82
N PRO A 587 -6.36 23.06 -10.28
CA PRO A 587 -6.65 21.66 -9.99
C PRO A 587 -5.78 20.70 -10.82
N CYS A 588 -5.00 21.19 -11.78
CA CYS A 588 -4.06 20.39 -12.54
C CYS A 588 -2.78 21.14 -12.93
N PRO A 589 -1.73 21.05 -12.10
CA PRO A 589 -0.46 21.71 -12.34
C PRO A 589 0.18 21.47 -13.71
N ILE A 590 -0.03 20.31 -14.36
CA ILE A 590 0.56 20.03 -15.69
C ILE A 590 0.12 21.06 -16.75
N PHE A 591 -1.03 21.71 -16.55
CA PHE A 591 -1.61 22.65 -17.50
C PHE A 591 -1.41 24.13 -17.12
N VAL A 592 -0.52 24.43 -16.17
CA VAL A 592 -0.19 25.82 -15.78
C VAL A 592 0.95 26.39 -16.62
N ILE A 593 0.88 27.68 -16.93
CA ILE A 593 2.01 28.45 -17.50
C ILE A 593 3.09 28.68 -16.44
N TRP A 594 4.24 29.23 -16.83
CA TRP A 594 5.37 29.52 -15.93
C TRP A 594 5.07 30.58 -14.87
#